data_AF-A0A1D2JN56-F1
#
_entry.id   AF-A0A1D2JN56-F1
#
_cell.length_a   1.000
_cell.length_b   1.000
_cell.length_c   1.000
_cell.angle_alpha   90.00
_cell.angle_beta   90.00
_cell.angle_gamma   90.00
#
_symmetry.space_group_name_H-M   'P 1'
#
loop_
_entity.id
_entity.type
_entity.pdbx_description
1 polymer ?
#
loop_
_entity_poly.entity_id
_entity_poly.type
_entity_poly.pdbx_seq_one_letter_code
_entity_poly.pdbx_strand_id
1 'polypeptide(L)'
;MDAEFVYAAGASTTIKNAICIHEEAGILFKHMDFRDYSVIVTGGDKIPRVLDLPSGILNTYATNPSEDTSVRVLKYIQVSIRTTINTFSVYELMPTLKNPTTPSSKPTQLGDREMLAAAKKQSRKCFLCEETKVHNSAGCHGSYDAATSRSWEVANTSKLNPHSKKPVSYKLVIREVPALLPKGGGLIWNRAGFARHAVRVTKYAGDQLYPAGRHVPQTSGIPSPSPGLPTWIAQASCSSSDSSIENADIVLWHTFGITHFPSREDFPIMPAEPISLLLRPRNFFGRNPVLDVKPSWARSPSQVAAGTEGPCCGAGKGKRGIGLVDLREEMNGFVWVASAGMGRWLFQPL
;
A
#
# COMPACT_ATOMS: atom_id res chain seq x y z
N MET A 1 -11.38 -19.42 -2.44
CA MET A 1 -12.27 -19.16 -3.59
C MET A 1 -11.58 -19.67 -4.85
N ASP A 2 -12.39 -20.12 -5.81
CA ASP A 2 -11.91 -20.57 -7.12
C ASP A 2 -11.86 -19.37 -8.09
N ALA A 3 -11.05 -19.47 -9.14
CA ALA A 3 -10.99 -18.48 -10.21
C ALA A 3 -11.33 -19.11 -11.56
N GLU A 4 -12.20 -18.47 -12.33
CA GLU A 4 -12.60 -18.91 -13.66
C GLU A 4 -11.90 -18.08 -14.75
N PHE A 5 -11.32 -18.76 -15.75
CA PHE A 5 -10.67 -18.14 -16.90
C PHE A 5 -11.21 -18.73 -18.20
N VAL A 6 -10.99 -18.04 -19.31
CA VAL A 6 -11.36 -18.50 -20.65
C VAL A 6 -10.10 -18.89 -21.41
N TYR A 7 -10.05 -20.14 -21.91
CA TYR A 7 -8.97 -20.59 -22.78
C TYR A 7 -9.08 -20.01 -24.20
N ALA A 8 -8.03 -20.14 -24.99
CA ALA A 8 -8.01 -19.69 -26.39
C ALA A 8 -9.14 -20.29 -27.25
N ALA A 9 -9.62 -21.49 -26.93
CA ALA A 9 -10.74 -22.14 -27.59
C ALA A 9 -12.14 -21.64 -27.14
N GLY A 10 -12.20 -20.67 -26.20
CA GLY A 10 -13.44 -20.12 -25.66
C GLY A 10 -14.06 -20.92 -24.51
N ALA A 11 -13.52 -22.10 -24.18
CA ALA A 11 -13.97 -22.89 -23.03
C ALA A 11 -13.50 -22.27 -21.70
N SER A 12 -14.33 -22.37 -20.66
CA SER A 12 -13.97 -21.95 -19.30
C SER A 12 -13.08 -22.98 -18.60
N THR A 13 -12.25 -22.50 -17.67
CA THR A 13 -11.38 -23.31 -16.84
C THR A 13 -11.31 -22.78 -15.43
N THR A 14 -11.38 -23.68 -14.47
CA THR A 14 -11.37 -23.35 -13.05
C THR A 14 -9.98 -23.59 -12.47
N ILE A 15 -9.36 -22.55 -11.94
CA ILE A 15 -8.24 -22.70 -10.99
C ILE A 15 -8.84 -22.85 -9.60
N LYS A 16 -8.82 -24.09 -9.10
CA LYS A 16 -9.30 -24.42 -7.76
C LYS A 16 -8.44 -23.76 -6.69
N ASN A 17 -9.06 -23.29 -5.62
CA ASN A 17 -8.39 -22.72 -4.45
C ASN A 17 -7.45 -21.54 -4.78
N ALA A 18 -7.71 -20.79 -5.86
CA ALA A 18 -6.87 -19.68 -6.29
C ALA A 18 -6.70 -18.58 -5.22
N ILE A 19 -7.68 -18.42 -4.33
CA ILE A 19 -7.67 -17.41 -3.25
C ILE A 19 -7.86 -18.11 -1.91
N CYS A 20 -6.91 -17.93 -1.00
CA CYS A 20 -7.04 -18.33 0.40
C CYS A 20 -7.47 -17.13 1.26
N ILE A 21 -8.43 -17.33 2.16
CA ILE A 21 -8.85 -16.33 3.15
C ILE A 21 -8.82 -17.00 4.51
N HIS A 22 -8.03 -16.46 5.42
CA HIS A 22 -7.97 -16.84 6.81
C HIS A 22 -7.65 -15.62 7.68
N GLU A 23 -7.92 -15.72 8.97
CA GLU A 23 -7.58 -14.72 9.97
C GLU A 23 -6.31 -15.14 10.72
N GLU A 24 -5.49 -14.16 11.10
CA GLU A 24 -4.30 -14.40 11.93
C GLU A 24 -4.31 -13.46 13.14
N ALA A 25 -4.12 -14.02 14.32
CA ALA A 25 -4.15 -13.27 15.56
C ALA A 25 -2.79 -12.65 15.92
N GLY A 26 -2.83 -11.47 16.52
CA GLY A 26 -1.68 -10.90 17.21
C GLY A 26 -2.10 -9.93 18.30
N ILE A 27 -1.14 -9.17 18.83
CA ILE A 27 -1.42 -8.12 19.83
C ILE A 27 -1.90 -6.86 19.11
N LEU A 28 -3.08 -6.35 19.50
CA LEU A 28 -3.59 -5.05 19.05
C LEU A 28 -3.01 -3.92 19.89
N PHE A 29 -3.14 -4.03 21.21
CA PHE A 29 -2.53 -3.08 22.15
C PHE A 29 -2.27 -3.73 23.50
N LYS A 30 -1.31 -3.16 24.23
CA LYS A 30 -0.95 -3.54 25.59
C LYS A 30 -0.47 -2.31 26.34
N HIS A 31 -0.85 -2.19 27.60
CA HIS A 31 -0.33 -1.17 28.51
C HIS A 31 -0.22 -1.74 29.94
N MET A 32 0.75 -1.22 30.69
CA MET A 32 0.96 -1.51 32.10
C MET A 32 1.34 -0.22 32.81
N ASP A 33 0.72 0.08 33.95
CA ASP A 33 1.17 1.16 34.83
C ASP A 33 2.21 0.60 35.79
N PHE A 34 3.40 1.22 35.85
CA PHE A 34 4.50 0.79 36.69
C PHE A 34 4.26 1.04 38.18
N ARG A 35 3.32 1.92 38.54
CA ARG A 35 3.07 2.33 39.93
C ARG A 35 2.33 1.27 40.72
N ASP A 36 1.35 0.64 40.08
CA ASP A 36 0.44 -0.32 40.69
C ASP A 36 0.41 -1.67 39.94
N TYR A 37 1.17 -1.81 38.86
CA TYR A 37 1.21 -3.00 38.01
C TYR A 37 -0.15 -3.39 37.41
N SER A 38 -1.09 -2.44 37.32
CA SER A 38 -2.33 -2.61 36.54
C SER A 38 -1.98 -2.82 35.07
N VAL A 39 -2.75 -3.67 34.38
CA VAL A 39 -2.38 -4.15 33.04
C VAL A 39 -3.61 -4.35 32.18
N ILE A 40 -3.49 -4.04 30.89
CA ILE A 40 -4.45 -4.40 29.85
C ILE A 40 -3.71 -4.96 28.64
N VAL A 41 -4.20 -6.08 28.12
CA VAL A 41 -3.71 -6.74 26.93
C VAL A 41 -4.90 -7.15 26.07
N THR A 42 -4.94 -6.66 24.84
CA THR A 42 -5.96 -7.02 23.87
C THR A 42 -5.29 -7.63 22.66
N GLY A 43 -5.53 -8.92 22.46
CA GLY A 43 -5.26 -9.60 21.19
C GLY A 43 -6.39 -9.35 20.19
N GLY A 44 -6.11 -9.58 18.92
CA GLY A 44 -7.11 -9.54 17.87
C GLY A 44 -6.50 -9.82 16.50
N ASP A 45 -7.38 -9.97 15.52
CA ASP A 45 -6.97 -10.35 14.18
C ASP A 45 -6.28 -9.20 13.48
N LYS A 46 -5.14 -9.50 12.87
CA LYS A 46 -4.38 -8.55 12.06
C LYS A 46 -4.80 -8.74 10.61
N ILE A 47 -5.12 -7.62 9.94
CA ILE A 47 -5.11 -7.61 8.48
C ILE A 47 -3.65 -7.81 8.06
N PRO A 48 -3.31 -8.89 7.33
CA PRO A 48 -1.94 -9.16 6.90
C PRO A 48 -1.43 -8.00 6.04
N ARG A 49 -0.21 -7.55 6.34
CA ARG A 49 0.41 -6.32 5.80
C ARG A 49 1.55 -6.62 4.84
N VAL A 50 1.68 -7.86 4.42
CA VAL A 50 2.88 -8.38 3.77
C VAL A 50 2.46 -8.91 2.41
N LEU A 51 3.08 -8.33 1.38
CA LEU A 51 3.24 -9.00 0.11
C LEU A 51 4.59 -9.71 0.20
N ASP A 52 4.58 -11.03 0.34
CA ASP A 52 5.79 -11.80 0.14
C ASP A 52 6.15 -11.71 -1.35
N LEU A 53 7.23 -11.00 -1.64
CA LEU A 53 7.79 -10.87 -2.98
C LEU A 53 8.49 -12.16 -3.41
N PRO A 54 8.78 -12.34 -4.71
CA PRO A 54 8.72 -13.66 -5.32
C PRO A 54 9.72 -14.60 -4.66
N SER A 55 9.26 -15.62 -3.97
CA SER A 55 10.07 -16.82 -3.77
C SER A 55 10.14 -17.59 -5.10
N GLY A 56 11.12 -18.49 -5.25
CA GLY A 56 11.23 -19.32 -6.45
C GLY A 56 12.65 -19.43 -6.96
N ILE A 57 12.80 -19.56 -8.28
CA ILE A 57 14.10 -19.81 -8.91
C ILE A 57 14.53 -18.55 -9.66
N LEU A 58 15.78 -18.16 -9.43
CA LEU A 58 16.39 -17.01 -10.10
C LEU A 58 16.51 -17.23 -11.61
N ASN A 59 16.42 -16.13 -12.38
CA ASN A 59 16.76 -16.18 -13.79
C ASN A 59 18.28 -16.33 -13.97
N THR A 60 18.71 -17.46 -14.53
CA THR A 60 20.11 -17.84 -14.67
C THR A 60 20.58 -17.85 -16.12
N TYR A 61 21.85 -17.51 -16.33
CA TYR A 61 22.51 -17.60 -17.63
C TYR A 61 23.84 -18.34 -17.47
N ALA A 62 24.26 -19.03 -18.53
CA ALA A 62 25.60 -19.62 -18.59
C ALA A 62 26.67 -18.53 -18.54
N THR A 63 27.82 -18.85 -17.94
CA THR A 63 28.93 -17.92 -17.74
C THR A 63 30.24 -18.67 -17.79
N ASN A 64 31.19 -18.12 -18.56
CA ASN A 64 32.47 -18.78 -18.76
C ASN A 64 33.36 -18.66 -17.52
N PRO A 65 34.22 -19.66 -17.24
CA PRO A 65 35.16 -19.60 -16.11
C PRO A 65 36.12 -18.41 -16.13
N SER A 66 36.36 -17.79 -17.28
CA SER A 66 37.24 -16.62 -17.44
C SER A 66 36.50 -15.30 -17.58
N GLU A 67 35.16 -15.30 -17.58
CA GLU A 67 34.35 -14.09 -17.77
C GLU A 67 34.37 -13.20 -16.52
N ASP A 68 34.56 -11.89 -16.72
CA ASP A 68 34.41 -10.90 -15.65
C ASP A 68 32.92 -10.71 -15.35
N THR A 69 32.52 -11.11 -14.14
CA THR A 69 31.16 -10.96 -13.63
C THR A 69 31.02 -9.75 -12.73
N SER A 70 31.86 -8.72 -12.80
CA SER A 70 31.75 -7.51 -11.95
C SER A 70 30.35 -6.85 -11.94
N VAL A 71 29.55 -7.03 -13.00
CA VAL A 71 28.16 -6.55 -13.10
C VAL A 71 27.12 -7.60 -12.62
N ARG A 72 27.55 -8.80 -12.20
CA ARG A 72 26.70 -9.95 -11.84
C ARG A 72 27.21 -10.65 -10.58
N VAL A 73 26.36 -10.81 -9.59
CA VAL A 73 26.81 -10.99 -8.20
C VAL A 73 27.36 -12.40 -7.89
N LEU A 74 27.09 -13.42 -8.71
CA LEU A 74 27.42 -14.81 -8.36
C LEU A 74 28.03 -15.60 -9.51
N LYS A 75 29.13 -16.29 -9.20
CA LYS A 75 29.77 -17.33 -10.00
C LYS A 75 29.68 -18.64 -9.21
N TYR A 76 28.62 -19.40 -9.44
CA TYR A 76 28.43 -20.72 -8.86
C TYR A 76 28.19 -21.69 -10.01
N ILE A 77 29.05 -22.72 -10.16
CA ILE A 77 28.95 -23.75 -11.20
C ILE A 77 28.69 -23.15 -12.61
N GLN A 78 29.57 -22.25 -13.09
CA GLN A 78 29.45 -21.63 -14.44
C GLN A 78 28.09 -20.95 -14.73
N VAL A 79 27.32 -20.58 -13.69
CA VAL A 79 26.07 -19.85 -13.81
C VAL A 79 26.23 -18.44 -13.26
N SER A 80 25.64 -17.47 -13.95
CA SER A 80 25.53 -16.09 -13.49
C SER A 80 24.09 -15.60 -13.46
N ILE A 81 23.77 -14.83 -12.41
CA ILE A 81 22.46 -14.27 -12.16
C ILE A 81 22.54 -12.75 -12.31
N ARG A 82 21.61 -12.17 -13.06
CA ARG A 82 21.56 -10.73 -13.34
C ARG A 82 20.76 -10.01 -12.25
N THR A 83 21.22 -8.81 -11.86
CA THR A 83 20.44 -7.87 -11.04
C THR A 83 19.12 -7.53 -11.73
N THR A 84 18.03 -7.57 -10.97
CA THR A 84 16.69 -7.22 -11.47
C THR A 84 16.04 -6.18 -10.55
N ILE A 85 15.05 -5.47 -11.10
CA ILE A 85 14.18 -4.60 -10.31
C ILE A 85 12.79 -5.16 -10.42
N ASN A 86 12.23 -5.55 -9.29
CA ASN A 86 10.84 -5.96 -9.19
C ASN A 86 10.03 -4.73 -8.83
N THR A 87 9.38 -4.13 -9.82
CA THR A 87 8.52 -2.95 -9.63
C THR A 87 7.06 -3.35 -9.76
N PHE A 88 6.27 -3.00 -8.75
CA PHE A 88 4.84 -3.19 -8.70
C PHE A 88 4.15 -1.84 -8.75
N SER A 89 2.99 -1.81 -9.41
CA SER A 89 2.07 -0.68 -9.32
C SER A 89 0.78 -1.20 -8.73
N VAL A 90 0.40 -0.68 -7.56
CA VAL A 90 -0.92 -0.95 -7.00
C VAL A 90 -1.91 0.00 -7.64
N TYR A 91 -2.99 -0.61 -8.14
CA TYR A 91 -4.13 0.05 -8.74
C TYR A 91 -5.24 0.24 -7.70
N GLU A 92 -5.92 1.38 -7.80
CA GLU A 92 -7.22 1.64 -7.17
C GLU A 92 -7.21 1.69 -5.63
N LEU A 93 -6.50 2.66 -5.09
CA LEU A 93 -7.00 3.35 -3.92
C LEU A 93 -8.09 4.31 -4.39
N MET A 94 -9.33 3.83 -4.44
CA MET A 94 -10.52 4.67 -4.35
C MET A 94 -10.84 4.91 -2.87
N PRO A 95 -10.27 5.93 -2.22
CA PRO A 95 -10.84 6.42 -0.99
C PRO A 95 -12.09 7.21 -1.37
N THR A 96 -13.15 6.52 -1.79
CA THR A 96 -14.47 7.05 -1.46
C THR A 96 -14.58 6.96 0.06
N LEU A 97 -14.04 7.97 0.75
CA LEU A 97 -14.30 8.24 2.16
C LEU A 97 -15.74 8.75 2.28
N LYS A 98 -16.68 7.95 1.78
CA LYS A 98 -18.11 8.21 1.80
C LYS A 98 -18.65 7.61 3.10
N ASN A 99 -19.37 8.42 3.84
CA ASN A 99 -20.34 7.91 4.80
C ASN A 99 -21.50 7.32 3.98
N PRO A 100 -21.96 6.07 4.20
CA PRO A 100 -23.06 5.47 3.44
C PRO A 100 -24.39 6.25 3.50
N THR A 101 -24.52 7.22 4.40
CA THR A 101 -25.78 7.94 4.68
C THR A 101 -25.97 9.28 3.95
N THR A 102 -25.01 9.77 3.16
CA THR A 102 -25.16 11.09 2.48
C THR A 102 -24.58 11.11 1.05
N PRO A 103 -25.39 11.40 -0.01
CA PRO A 103 -24.93 11.35 -1.40
C PRO A 103 -24.09 12.54 -1.89
N SER A 104 -23.87 13.59 -1.10
CA SER A 104 -23.40 14.87 -1.65
C SER A 104 -22.45 15.62 -0.72
N SER A 105 -21.15 15.52 -1.00
CA SER A 105 -20.17 16.61 -0.92
C SER A 105 -18.77 16.00 -1.11
N LYS A 106 -18.25 16.10 -2.33
CA LYS A 106 -16.91 15.64 -2.69
C LYS A 106 -15.91 16.72 -2.30
N PRO A 107 -15.06 16.47 -1.31
CA PRO A 107 -13.70 16.95 -1.48
C PRO A 107 -12.61 15.96 -1.09
N THR A 108 -12.25 15.08 -2.01
CA THR A 108 -11.01 14.29 -1.87
C THR A 108 -9.83 15.18 -2.26
N GLN A 109 -8.83 15.28 -1.38
CA GLN A 109 -7.59 15.99 -1.61
C GLN A 109 -6.40 15.08 -1.26
N LEU A 110 -5.41 15.02 -2.15
CA LEU A 110 -4.11 14.44 -1.81
C LEU A 110 -3.26 15.52 -1.13
N GLY A 111 -2.70 15.18 0.02
CA GLY A 111 -1.64 15.93 0.67
C GLY A 111 -0.35 15.12 0.67
N ASP A 112 0.72 15.73 0.17
CA ASP A 112 2.08 15.27 0.40
C ASP A 112 2.47 15.71 1.83
N ARG A 113 3.05 14.80 2.61
CA ARG A 113 3.52 15.10 3.96
C ARG A 113 4.99 14.74 4.10
N GLU A 114 5.77 15.75 4.43
CA GLU A 114 7.20 15.61 4.71
C GLU A 114 7.46 15.91 6.18
N MET A 115 8.31 15.12 6.83
CA MET A 115 8.88 15.54 8.10
C MET A 115 10.04 16.47 7.77
N LEU A 116 9.84 17.75 8.04
CA LEU A 116 10.95 18.68 8.04
C LEU A 116 11.42 18.82 9.49
N ALA A 117 12.71 18.58 9.71
CA ALA A 117 13.39 19.19 10.83
C ALA A 117 13.33 20.69 10.58
N ALA A 118 12.24 21.33 11.01
CA ALA A 118 12.14 22.76 10.91
C ALA A 118 13.21 23.34 11.83
N ALA A 119 14.31 23.77 11.22
CA ALA A 119 15.09 24.88 11.70
C ALA A 119 14.28 26.19 11.62
N LYS A 120 12.97 26.18 11.93
CA LYS A 120 12.23 27.39 12.27
C LYS A 120 12.60 27.73 13.71
N LYS A 121 13.79 28.31 13.86
CA LYS A 121 14.24 29.34 14.82
C LYS A 121 13.72 29.33 16.28
N GLN A 122 13.20 28.23 16.83
CA GLN A 122 12.57 28.26 18.16
C GLN A 122 13.12 27.24 19.17
N SER A 123 13.68 26.10 18.75
CA SER A 123 14.57 25.30 19.61
C SER A 123 15.31 24.20 18.83
N ARG A 124 16.49 23.77 19.32
CA ARG A 124 17.28 22.63 18.79
C ARG A 124 16.58 21.26 18.88
N LYS A 125 15.36 21.20 19.42
CA LYS A 125 14.62 19.95 19.71
C LYS A 125 13.26 19.87 19.00
N CYS A 126 12.82 20.93 18.31
CA CYS A 126 11.51 20.97 17.66
C CYS A 126 11.59 20.44 16.22
N PHE A 127 10.64 19.61 15.81
CA PHE A 127 10.43 19.16 14.44
C PHE A 127 8.94 19.23 14.12
N LEU A 128 8.59 19.39 12.84
CA LEU A 128 7.20 19.49 12.39
C LEU A 128 6.99 18.68 11.12
N CYS A 129 5.74 18.32 10.88
CA CYS A 129 5.34 17.75 9.60
C CYS A 129 4.85 18.90 8.73
N GLU A 130 5.52 19.15 7.62
CA GLU A 130 5.05 20.06 6.60
C GLU A 130 4.10 19.31 5.66
N GLU A 131 2.97 19.94 5.35
CA GLU A 131 1.93 19.37 4.51
C GLU A 131 1.86 20.22 3.23
N THR A 132 2.20 19.63 2.09
CA THR A 132 2.08 20.25 0.78
C THR A 132 0.85 19.69 0.09
N LYS A 133 -0.10 20.55 -0.24
CA LYS A 133 -1.32 20.15 -0.96
C LYS A 133 -1.02 19.98 -2.44
N VAL A 134 -1.52 18.91 -3.03
CA VAL A 134 -1.38 18.67 -4.47
C VAL A 134 -2.66 19.08 -5.17
N HIS A 135 -2.55 20.09 -6.03
CA HIS A 135 -3.69 20.73 -6.69
C HIS A 135 -3.98 20.16 -8.08
N ASN A 136 -2.96 19.65 -8.78
CA ASN A 136 -3.07 19.16 -10.15
C ASN A 136 -2.36 17.82 -10.36
N SER A 137 -2.80 17.06 -11.37
CA SER A 137 -2.20 15.77 -11.73
C SER A 137 -0.78 15.93 -12.29
N ALA A 138 -0.51 17.03 -13.01
CA ALA A 138 0.78 17.30 -13.64
C ALA A 138 1.92 17.50 -12.62
N GLY A 139 1.65 18.25 -11.54
CA GLY A 139 2.57 18.48 -10.43
C GLY A 139 2.53 17.38 -9.36
N CYS A 140 1.60 16.42 -9.46
CA CYS A 140 1.56 15.24 -8.62
C CYS A 140 2.64 14.23 -9.05
N HIS A 141 3.88 14.50 -8.68
CA HIS A 141 4.99 13.58 -8.85
C HIS A 141 5.88 13.53 -7.60
N GLY A 142 5.68 12.51 -6.77
CA GLY A 142 6.50 12.28 -5.58
C GLY A 142 7.52 11.16 -5.83
N SER A 143 8.78 11.40 -5.53
CA SER A 143 9.71 10.33 -5.15
C SER A 143 9.68 10.16 -3.63
N TYR A 144 9.96 8.97 -3.13
CA TYR A 144 10.19 8.77 -1.70
C TYR A 144 11.51 9.43 -1.30
N ASP A 145 11.52 10.10 -0.16
CA ASP A 145 12.72 10.67 0.44
C ASP A 145 12.91 10.11 1.84
N ALA A 146 14.01 9.38 2.03
CA ALA A 146 14.36 8.77 3.29
C ALA A 146 14.81 9.81 4.34
N ALA A 147 15.38 10.95 3.92
CA ALA A 147 15.87 11.98 4.83
C ALA A 147 14.71 12.67 5.56
N THR A 148 13.59 12.88 4.86
CA THR A 148 12.37 13.50 5.40
C THR A 148 11.29 12.48 5.77
N SER A 149 11.54 11.18 5.55
CA SER A 149 10.54 10.11 5.73
C SER A 149 9.21 10.46 5.06
N ARG A 150 9.28 10.90 3.80
CA ARG A 150 8.13 11.40 3.04
C ARG A 150 7.01 10.36 3.01
N SER A 151 5.78 10.86 3.10
CA SER A 151 4.58 10.04 3.08
C SER A 151 3.42 10.76 2.39
N TRP A 152 2.45 10.00 1.93
CA TRP A 152 1.30 10.53 1.20
C TRP A 152 0.02 10.31 1.97
N GLU A 153 -0.88 11.27 1.92
CA GLU A 153 -2.15 11.22 2.63
C GLU A 153 -3.29 11.55 1.67
N VAL A 154 -4.29 10.67 1.61
CA VAL A 154 -5.55 11.00 0.93
C VAL A 154 -6.56 11.41 1.99
N ALA A 155 -7.04 12.64 1.89
CA ALA A 155 -7.89 13.27 2.88
C ALA A 155 -9.24 13.67 2.28
N ASN A 156 -10.30 13.58 3.08
CA ASN A 156 -11.56 14.24 2.79
C ASN A 156 -11.60 15.57 3.55
N THR A 157 -11.51 16.70 2.85
CA THR A 157 -11.39 18.03 3.48
C THR A 157 -12.73 18.61 3.95
N SER A 158 -13.87 18.05 3.54
CA SER A 158 -15.20 18.45 4.03
C SER A 158 -15.46 17.90 5.42
N LYS A 159 -14.81 16.79 5.78
CA LYS A 159 -15.03 16.12 7.06
C LYS A 159 -13.80 16.31 7.94
N LEU A 160 -13.96 17.14 8.96
CA LEU A 160 -12.93 17.36 9.98
C LEU A 160 -13.17 16.44 11.18
N ASN A 161 -12.08 15.94 11.76
CA ASN A 161 -12.14 15.24 13.03
C ASN A 161 -12.55 16.21 14.15
N PRO A 162 -13.48 15.83 15.06
CA PRO A 162 -13.97 16.72 16.10
C PRO A 162 -12.88 17.14 17.11
N HIS A 163 -11.87 16.29 17.34
CA HIS A 163 -10.80 16.54 18.31
C HIS A 163 -9.59 17.22 17.67
N SER A 164 -9.01 16.63 16.63
CA SER A 164 -7.78 17.17 16.02
C SER A 164 -8.03 18.37 15.10
N LYS A 165 -9.29 18.62 14.71
CA LYS A 165 -9.70 19.62 13.71
C LYS A 165 -9.01 19.46 12.35
N LYS A 166 -8.36 18.33 12.11
CA LYS A 166 -7.74 17.97 10.83
C LYS A 166 -8.73 17.16 9.98
N PRO A 167 -8.59 17.22 8.64
CA PRO A 167 -9.33 16.35 7.72
C PRO A 167 -9.19 14.87 8.08
N VAL A 168 -10.27 14.11 7.90
CA VAL A 168 -10.23 12.63 7.99
C VAL A 168 -9.44 12.08 6.80
N SER A 169 -8.53 11.14 7.05
CA SER A 169 -7.62 10.71 5.99
C SER A 169 -7.05 9.31 6.19
N TYR A 170 -6.48 8.77 5.11
CA TYR A 170 -5.62 7.59 5.14
C TYR A 170 -4.24 7.96 4.64
N LYS A 171 -3.23 7.56 5.43
CA LYS A 171 -1.83 7.78 5.15
C LYS A 171 -1.22 6.52 4.54
N LEU A 172 -0.66 6.65 3.35
CA LEU A 172 0.19 5.65 2.71
C LEU A 172 1.56 5.65 3.36
N VAL A 173 1.95 4.49 3.90
CA VAL A 173 3.23 4.26 4.55
C VAL A 173 3.90 3.07 3.86
N ILE A 174 5.01 3.37 3.18
CA ILE A 174 5.85 2.41 2.48
C ILE A 174 7.27 2.97 2.39
N ARG A 175 8.27 2.10 2.45
CA ARG A 175 9.69 2.49 2.46
C ARG A 175 10.46 1.87 1.30
N GLU A 176 9.93 0.79 0.74
CA GLU A 176 10.47 -0.02 -0.34
C GLU A 176 10.12 0.61 -1.69
N VAL A 177 10.69 1.79 -1.96
CA VAL A 177 10.41 2.55 -3.19
C VAL A 177 11.70 2.91 -3.92
N PRO A 178 12.33 1.92 -4.60
CA PRO A 178 13.55 2.16 -5.36
C PRO A 178 13.27 3.07 -6.57
N ALA A 179 14.25 3.90 -6.90
CA ALA A 179 14.22 4.65 -8.16
C ALA A 179 14.37 3.71 -9.35
N LEU A 180 13.75 4.07 -10.48
CA LEU A 180 13.93 3.36 -11.74
C LEU A 180 15.37 3.54 -12.26
N LEU A 181 16.19 2.49 -12.16
CA LEU A 181 17.61 2.54 -12.55
C LEU A 181 17.89 2.61 -14.07
N PRO A 182 17.06 2.04 -14.96
CA PRO A 182 17.26 2.21 -16.41
C PRO A 182 17.36 3.68 -16.82
N LYS A 183 18.37 4.00 -17.63
CA LYS A 183 18.59 5.37 -18.13
C LYS A 183 17.41 5.88 -18.96
N GLY A 184 17.20 7.19 -18.91
CA GLY A 184 16.25 7.91 -19.74
C GLY A 184 16.43 7.58 -21.23
N GLY A 185 15.31 7.34 -21.93
CA GLY A 185 15.28 7.02 -23.37
C GLY A 185 15.47 5.54 -23.72
N GLY A 186 15.87 4.69 -22.76
CA GLY A 186 15.95 3.25 -22.98
C GLY A 186 14.58 2.56 -23.14
N LEU A 187 14.55 1.35 -23.68
CA LEU A 187 13.32 0.58 -23.89
C LEU A 187 12.51 0.39 -22.60
N ILE A 188 13.18 0.03 -21.50
CA ILE A 188 12.53 -0.16 -20.19
C ILE A 188 11.97 1.18 -19.69
N TRP A 189 12.74 2.26 -19.82
CA TRP A 189 12.30 3.60 -19.43
C TRP A 189 11.02 4.00 -20.17
N ASN A 190 10.96 3.73 -21.48
CA ASN A 190 9.83 4.08 -22.32
C ASN A 190 8.58 3.24 -22.00
N ARG A 191 8.73 1.93 -21.79
CA ARG A 191 7.61 1.02 -21.50
C ARG A 191 7.10 1.11 -20.05
N ALA A 192 8.00 1.28 -19.08
CA ALA A 192 7.67 1.34 -17.66
C ALA A 192 7.54 2.79 -17.16
N GLY A 193 6.83 3.64 -17.91
CA GLY A 193 6.74 5.06 -17.57
C GLY A 193 6.05 5.34 -16.23
N PHE A 194 5.22 4.42 -15.74
CA PHE A 194 4.59 4.48 -14.42
C PHE A 194 5.59 4.33 -13.27
N ALA A 195 6.71 3.65 -13.49
CA ALA A 195 7.71 3.35 -12.48
C ALA A 195 8.69 4.51 -12.22
N ARG A 196 8.59 5.60 -13.00
CA ARG A 196 9.51 6.74 -12.91
C ARG A 196 9.33 7.58 -11.64
N HIS A 197 8.18 7.43 -10.96
CA HIS A 197 7.85 8.15 -9.74
C HIS A 197 7.20 7.19 -8.73
N ALA A 198 7.40 7.45 -7.44
CA ALA A 198 6.80 6.66 -6.36
C ALA A 198 5.29 6.84 -6.33
N VAL A 199 4.81 8.05 -6.53
CA VAL A 199 3.39 8.40 -6.50
C VAL A 199 3.03 9.26 -7.69
N ARG A 200 1.90 8.92 -8.31
CA ARG A 200 1.18 9.73 -9.30
C ARG A 200 -0.30 9.72 -8.97
N VAL A 201 -0.99 10.80 -9.32
CA VAL A 201 -2.46 10.88 -9.19
C VAL A 201 -3.07 11.33 -10.51
N THR A 202 -4.15 10.67 -10.90
CA THR A 202 -5.01 11.07 -12.02
C THR A 202 -6.43 11.29 -11.52
N LYS A 203 -7.22 12.06 -12.28
CA LYS A 203 -8.67 12.00 -12.13
C LYS A 203 -9.15 10.61 -12.50
N TYR A 204 -10.22 10.15 -11.85
CA TYR A 204 -10.85 8.91 -12.20
C TYR A 204 -11.43 8.94 -13.61
N ALA A 205 -11.13 7.91 -14.39
CA ALA A 205 -11.76 7.60 -15.66
C ALA A 205 -11.88 6.07 -15.78
N GLY A 206 -13.05 5.58 -16.19
CA GLY A 206 -13.38 4.16 -16.13
C GLY A 206 -12.56 3.25 -17.05
N ASP A 207 -11.87 3.81 -18.04
CA ASP A 207 -11.01 3.11 -18.99
C ASP A 207 -9.51 3.15 -18.60
N GLN A 208 -9.13 3.96 -17.59
CA GLN A 208 -7.76 4.11 -17.10
C GLN A 208 -7.42 3.01 -16.08
N LEU A 209 -7.26 1.79 -16.57
CA LEU A 209 -6.98 0.61 -15.73
C LEU A 209 -5.49 0.23 -15.70
N TYR A 210 -4.83 0.26 -16.87
CA TYR A 210 -3.50 -0.32 -17.03
C TYR A 210 -2.43 0.76 -17.22
N PRO A 211 -1.54 0.99 -16.24
CA PRO A 211 -0.62 2.14 -16.28
C PRO A 211 0.48 2.01 -17.35
N ALA A 212 0.70 0.80 -17.88
CA ALA A 212 1.58 0.52 -19.02
C ALA A 212 0.83 0.38 -20.36
N GLY A 213 -0.49 0.61 -20.37
CA GLY A 213 -1.37 0.36 -21.52
C GLY A 213 -2.02 -1.03 -21.51
N ARG A 214 -3.08 -1.19 -22.30
CA ARG A 214 -3.91 -2.41 -22.41
C ARG A 214 -3.19 -3.56 -23.13
N HIS A 215 -2.35 -3.25 -24.12
CA HIS A 215 -1.62 -4.23 -24.92
C HIS A 215 -0.12 -4.02 -24.76
N VAL A 216 0.46 -4.62 -23.72
CA VAL A 216 1.87 -4.40 -23.30
C VAL A 216 2.92 -5.18 -24.12
N PRO A 217 2.69 -6.44 -24.57
CA PRO A 217 3.69 -7.21 -25.29
C PRO A 217 4.21 -6.50 -26.55
N GLN A 218 5.53 -6.56 -26.78
CA GLN A 218 6.23 -5.99 -27.95
C GLN A 218 6.06 -4.48 -28.21
N THR A 219 5.49 -3.74 -27.26
CA THR A 219 5.41 -2.27 -27.35
C THR A 219 6.80 -1.64 -27.31
N SER A 220 7.02 -0.59 -28.12
CA SER A 220 8.21 0.28 -28.05
C SER A 220 8.16 1.25 -26.85
N GLY A 221 6.97 1.41 -26.24
CA GLY A 221 6.69 2.32 -25.14
C GLY A 221 6.34 3.74 -25.59
N ILE A 222 6.95 4.25 -26.68
CA ILE A 222 6.66 5.57 -27.25
C ILE A 222 6.81 5.54 -28.80
N PRO A 223 5.83 6.05 -29.56
CA PRO A 223 4.44 6.24 -29.17
C PRO A 223 3.80 4.87 -28.90
N SER A 224 3.01 4.76 -27.84
CA SER A 224 2.28 3.51 -27.56
C SER A 224 0.91 3.54 -28.25
N PRO A 225 0.50 2.49 -28.97
CA PRO A 225 -0.85 2.37 -29.51
C PRO A 225 -1.91 2.26 -28.42
N SER A 226 -1.51 1.92 -27.18
CA SER A 226 -2.36 1.94 -26.01
C SER A 226 -1.79 2.91 -24.96
N PRO A 227 -2.43 4.08 -24.74
CA PRO A 227 -1.92 5.07 -23.80
C PRO A 227 -1.93 4.54 -22.37
N GLY A 228 -0.87 4.83 -21.63
CA GLY A 228 -0.73 4.49 -20.20
C GLY A 228 -0.62 5.74 -19.33
N LEU A 229 -0.19 5.55 -18.09
CA LEU A 229 -0.11 6.60 -17.06
C LEU A 229 0.64 7.86 -17.49
N PRO A 230 1.81 7.79 -18.17
CA PRO A 230 2.49 9.00 -18.65
C PRO A 230 1.66 9.82 -19.63
N THR A 231 0.86 9.16 -20.48
CA THR A 231 0.02 9.81 -21.47
C THR A 231 -1.19 10.47 -20.82
N TRP A 232 -1.84 9.80 -19.86
CA TRP A 232 -2.97 10.36 -19.13
C TRP A 232 -2.57 11.64 -18.36
N ILE A 233 -1.38 11.62 -17.74
CA ILE A 233 -0.84 12.79 -17.03
C ILE A 233 -0.50 13.91 -18.02
N ALA A 234 0.13 13.59 -19.16
CA ALA A 234 0.46 14.57 -20.18
C ALA A 234 -0.80 15.24 -20.76
N GLN A 235 -1.81 14.45 -21.11
CA GLN A 235 -3.10 14.94 -21.60
C GLN A 235 -3.79 15.85 -20.57
N ALA A 236 -3.79 15.45 -19.30
CA ALA A 236 -4.32 16.27 -18.22
C ALA A 236 -3.54 17.59 -18.07
N SER A 237 -2.22 17.61 -18.31
CA SER A 237 -1.39 18.83 -18.24
C SER A 237 -1.64 19.82 -19.40
N CYS A 238 -2.10 19.32 -20.55
CA CYS A 238 -2.36 20.14 -21.74
C CYS A 238 -3.72 20.86 -21.72
N SER A 239 -4.66 20.46 -20.86
CA SER A 239 -5.95 21.12 -20.70
C SER A 239 -6.02 21.81 -19.33
N SER A 240 -5.88 23.14 -19.32
CA SER A 240 -5.78 23.93 -18.09
C SER A 240 -6.99 23.76 -17.15
N SER A 241 -8.19 23.50 -17.69
CA SER A 241 -9.42 23.28 -16.92
C SER A 241 -9.60 21.85 -16.40
N ASP A 242 -8.94 20.83 -16.98
CA ASP A 242 -9.15 19.41 -16.61
C ASP A 242 -8.03 18.83 -15.73
N SER A 243 -6.99 19.62 -15.47
CA SER A 243 -5.80 19.19 -14.70
C SER A 243 -6.01 19.14 -13.18
N SER A 244 -7.02 19.83 -12.64
CA SER A 244 -7.23 19.97 -11.18
C SER A 244 -7.74 18.67 -10.55
N ILE A 245 -7.05 18.17 -9.53
CA ILE A 245 -7.43 16.95 -8.78
C ILE A 245 -8.08 17.28 -7.44
N GLU A 246 -8.28 18.56 -7.13
CA GLU A 246 -8.98 18.97 -5.93
C GLU A 246 -10.46 18.64 -6.02
N ASN A 247 -10.97 18.01 -4.98
CA ASN A 247 -12.38 17.72 -4.81
C ASN A 247 -13.00 16.86 -5.92
N ALA A 248 -12.15 16.10 -6.60
CA ALA A 248 -12.51 15.18 -7.66
C ALA A 248 -12.45 13.73 -7.16
N ASP A 249 -13.05 12.83 -7.93
CA ASP A 249 -12.76 11.41 -7.81
C ASP A 249 -11.35 11.19 -8.39
N ILE A 250 -10.45 10.66 -7.58
CA ILE A 250 -9.04 10.52 -7.93
C ILE A 250 -8.61 9.06 -7.87
N VAL A 251 -7.58 8.72 -8.64
CA VAL A 251 -6.89 7.44 -8.58
C VAL A 251 -5.44 7.69 -8.16
N LEU A 252 -5.04 7.09 -7.05
CA LEU A 252 -3.67 7.09 -6.56
C LEU A 252 -2.92 5.90 -7.15
N TRP A 253 -1.90 6.18 -7.95
CA TRP A 253 -0.98 5.21 -8.51
C TRP A 253 0.28 5.20 -7.66
N HIS A 254 0.51 4.10 -6.96
CA HIS A 254 1.71 3.94 -6.14
C HIS A 254 2.62 2.86 -6.72
N THR A 255 3.89 3.23 -6.90
CA THR A 255 4.95 2.37 -7.38
C THR A 255 5.87 2.00 -6.21
N PHE A 256 6.08 0.71 -6.00
CA PHE A 256 6.98 0.19 -4.98
C PHE A 256 7.68 -1.08 -5.48
N GLY A 257 8.70 -1.53 -4.76
CA GLY A 257 9.48 -2.67 -5.19
C GLY A 257 10.82 -2.81 -4.47
N ILE A 258 11.67 -3.66 -5.04
CA ILE A 258 13.05 -3.88 -4.59
C ILE A 258 14.00 -3.87 -5.77
N THR A 259 15.25 -3.50 -5.48
CA THR A 259 16.37 -3.75 -6.38
C THR A 259 17.07 -5.01 -5.87
N HIS A 260 16.90 -6.12 -6.59
CA HIS A 260 17.41 -7.42 -6.16
C HIS A 260 18.83 -7.64 -6.69
N PHE A 261 19.78 -7.71 -5.75
CA PHE A 261 21.17 -8.12 -5.99
C PHE A 261 21.32 -9.54 -5.44
N PRO A 262 21.30 -10.57 -6.31
CA PRO A 262 21.26 -11.96 -5.87
C PRO A 262 22.44 -12.36 -4.99
N SER A 263 22.21 -13.12 -3.93
CA SER A 263 23.27 -13.72 -3.10
C SER A 263 23.26 -15.26 -3.18
N ARG A 264 24.29 -15.91 -2.62
CA ARG A 264 24.42 -17.38 -2.72
C ARG A 264 23.24 -18.09 -2.07
N GLU A 265 22.67 -17.48 -1.05
CA GLU A 265 21.51 -17.94 -0.29
C GLU A 265 20.24 -17.98 -1.14
N ASP A 266 20.20 -17.23 -2.25
CA ASP A 266 19.06 -17.20 -3.16
C ASP A 266 19.05 -18.38 -4.15
N PHE A 267 20.10 -19.21 -4.17
CA PHE A 267 20.27 -20.33 -5.10
C PHE A 267 20.43 -21.67 -4.35
N PRO A 268 19.77 -22.77 -4.79
CA PRO A 268 18.98 -22.94 -6.02
C PRO A 268 17.52 -22.48 -5.93
N ILE A 269 17.04 -22.20 -4.72
CA ILE A 269 15.67 -21.74 -4.44
C ILE A 269 15.79 -20.54 -3.51
N MET A 270 15.21 -19.42 -3.93
CA MET A 270 15.24 -18.17 -3.20
C MET A 270 14.23 -18.19 -2.05
N PRO A 271 14.66 -17.89 -0.81
CA PRO A 271 13.75 -17.65 0.31
C PRO A 271 12.78 -16.49 0.02
N ALA A 272 11.65 -16.44 0.73
CA ALA A 272 10.71 -15.34 0.58
C ALA A 272 11.33 -14.02 1.08
N GLU A 273 11.27 -12.97 0.25
CA GLU A 273 11.67 -11.61 0.61
C GLU A 273 10.40 -10.77 0.84
N PRO A 274 10.12 -10.28 2.05
CA PRO A 274 8.86 -9.57 2.32
C PRO A 274 8.91 -8.09 1.91
N ILE A 275 7.84 -7.59 1.28
CA ILE A 275 7.54 -6.16 1.17
C ILE A 275 6.25 -5.86 1.93
N SER A 276 6.18 -4.72 2.61
CA SER A 276 4.97 -4.28 3.30
C SER A 276 4.44 -2.95 2.75
N LEU A 277 3.13 -2.90 2.49
CA LEU A 277 2.40 -1.69 2.17
C LEU A 277 1.34 -1.47 3.23
N LEU A 278 1.26 -0.25 3.78
CA LEU A 278 0.32 0.06 4.84
C LEU A 278 -0.44 1.36 4.59
N LEU A 279 -1.76 1.26 4.55
CA LEU A 279 -2.65 2.40 4.68
C LEU A 279 -3.09 2.54 6.13
N ARG A 280 -2.75 3.67 6.74
CA ARG A 280 -3.08 3.95 8.13
C ARG A 280 -4.17 5.02 8.22
N PRO A 281 -5.28 4.77 8.92
CA PRO A 281 -6.24 5.83 9.21
C PRO A 281 -5.55 6.93 10.05
N ARG A 282 -5.73 8.18 9.66
CA ARG A 282 -5.21 9.39 10.33
C ARG A 282 -6.35 10.37 10.51
N ASN A 283 -6.57 10.82 11.74
CA ASN A 283 -7.72 11.67 12.09
C ASN A 283 -9.09 11.09 11.70
N PHE A 284 -9.16 9.83 11.25
CA PHE A 284 -10.41 9.22 10.79
C PHE A 284 -11.34 8.95 11.96
N PHE A 285 -10.82 8.31 13.01
CA PHE A 285 -11.55 7.99 14.24
C PHE A 285 -11.35 9.07 15.31
N GLY A 286 -12.33 9.24 16.21
CA GLY A 286 -12.22 10.14 17.36
C GLY A 286 -11.28 9.63 18.46
N ARG A 287 -11.12 8.31 18.55
CA ARG A 287 -10.20 7.61 19.46
C ARG A 287 -9.72 6.32 18.80
N ASN A 288 -8.90 5.53 19.50
CA ASN A 288 -8.50 4.22 19.00
C ASN A 288 -9.76 3.33 18.76
N PRO A 289 -10.01 2.86 17.51
CA PRO A 289 -11.24 2.16 17.16
C PRO A 289 -11.35 0.75 17.72
N VAL A 290 -10.27 0.20 18.32
CA VAL A 290 -10.27 -1.18 18.86
C VAL A 290 -10.44 -1.25 20.38
N LEU A 291 -10.83 -0.16 21.03
CA LEU A 291 -10.95 -0.11 22.50
C LEU A 291 -12.15 -0.91 23.04
N ASP A 292 -13.13 -1.20 22.20
CA ASP A 292 -14.30 -2.03 22.48
C ASP A 292 -14.04 -3.53 22.27
N VAL A 293 -12.91 -3.90 21.66
CA VAL A 293 -12.48 -5.29 21.53
C VAL A 293 -12.20 -5.85 22.93
N LYS A 294 -12.85 -6.98 23.25
CA LYS A 294 -12.70 -7.64 24.55
C LYS A 294 -11.22 -7.91 24.84
N PRO A 295 -10.69 -7.40 25.97
CA PRO A 295 -9.30 -7.66 26.34
C PRO A 295 -9.09 -9.14 26.63
N SER A 296 -7.95 -9.66 26.16
CA SER A 296 -7.50 -11.00 26.49
C SER A 296 -7.13 -11.10 27.98
N TRP A 297 -6.61 -10.00 28.54
CA TRP A 297 -6.31 -9.86 29.95
C TRP A 297 -6.48 -8.40 30.39
N ALA A 298 -7.14 -8.16 31.53
CA ALA A 298 -7.28 -6.81 32.08
C ALA A 298 -7.40 -6.85 33.61
N ARG A 299 -6.57 -6.06 34.29
CA ARG A 299 -6.59 -5.87 35.75
C ARG A 299 -6.50 -4.38 36.06
N SER A 300 -7.55 -3.85 36.67
CA SER A 300 -7.65 -2.43 37.04
C SER A 300 -6.91 -2.13 38.36
N PRO A 301 -6.54 -0.86 38.62
CA PRO A 301 -5.89 -0.44 39.88
C PRO A 301 -6.62 -0.91 41.15
N SER A 302 -7.95 -0.80 41.17
CA SER A 302 -8.76 -1.24 42.32
C SER A 302 -8.71 -2.75 42.53
N GLN A 303 -8.65 -3.55 41.46
CA GLN A 303 -8.47 -5.00 41.55
C GLN A 303 -7.06 -5.39 41.99
N VAL A 304 -6.04 -4.58 41.66
CA VAL A 304 -4.70 -4.78 42.22
C VAL A 304 -4.71 -4.53 43.72
N ALA A 305 -5.27 -3.40 44.15
CA ALA A 305 -5.37 -3.02 45.56
C ALA A 305 -6.18 -4.05 46.39
N ALA A 306 -7.24 -4.61 45.82
CA ALA A 306 -8.05 -5.64 46.46
C ALA A 306 -7.42 -7.06 46.45
N GLY A 307 -6.20 -7.22 45.92
CA GLY A 307 -5.53 -8.52 45.80
C GLY A 307 -6.27 -9.49 44.87
N THR A 308 -7.20 -9.01 44.05
CA THR A 308 -8.01 -9.87 43.17
C THR A 308 -7.18 -10.30 41.96
N GLU A 309 -7.06 -11.61 41.76
CA GLU A 309 -6.47 -12.20 40.57
C GLU A 309 -7.55 -12.51 39.54
N GLY A 310 -7.31 -12.15 38.27
CA GLY A 310 -8.16 -12.51 37.14
C GLY A 310 -8.76 -11.33 36.35
N PRO A 311 -9.22 -11.58 35.11
CA PRO A 311 -9.85 -10.57 34.26
C PRO A 311 -11.17 -10.07 34.85
N CYS A 312 -11.47 -8.78 34.71
CA CYS A 312 -12.70 -8.18 35.27
C CYS A 312 -14.01 -8.78 34.72
N CYS A 313 -13.96 -9.39 33.54
CA CYS A 313 -15.06 -10.15 32.97
C CYS A 313 -14.82 -11.63 33.29
N GLY A 314 -15.55 -12.16 34.26
CA GLY A 314 -15.42 -13.55 34.70
C GLY A 314 -15.43 -14.54 33.54
N ALA A 315 -14.80 -15.70 33.77
CA ALA A 315 -14.85 -16.86 32.91
C ALA A 315 -16.28 -17.44 32.83
N GLY A 316 -17.22 -16.68 32.28
CA GLY A 316 -18.51 -17.20 31.86
C GLY A 316 -18.28 -18.08 30.65
N LYS A 317 -18.76 -19.33 30.71
CA LYS A 317 -18.94 -20.24 29.56
C LYS A 317 -19.97 -19.64 28.58
N GLY A 318 -19.68 -18.48 28.02
CA GLY A 318 -20.43 -17.84 26.95
C GLY A 318 -19.68 -18.09 25.65
N LYS A 319 -20.39 -18.64 24.66
CA LYS A 319 -19.89 -18.82 23.29
C LYS A 319 -19.13 -17.56 22.86
N ARG A 320 -18.01 -17.75 22.14
CA ARG A 320 -17.26 -16.68 21.44
C ARG A 320 -18.24 -15.92 20.54
N GLY A 321 -18.93 -14.93 21.13
CA GLY A 321 -19.81 -14.01 20.44
C GLY A 321 -18.93 -13.01 19.75
N ILE A 322 -18.79 -13.18 18.44
CA ILE A 322 -18.15 -12.24 17.54
C ILE A 322 -18.99 -10.97 17.63
N GLY A 323 -18.58 -10.02 18.46
CA GLY A 323 -18.93 -8.63 18.29
C GLY A 323 -18.18 -8.16 17.06
N LEU A 324 -18.70 -8.50 15.89
CA LEU A 324 -18.33 -7.83 14.66
C LEU A 324 -18.81 -6.39 14.90
N VAL A 325 -17.90 -5.48 15.25
CA VAL A 325 -18.10 -4.10 14.81
C VAL A 325 -18.16 -4.26 13.31
N ASP A 326 -19.35 -4.09 12.76
CA ASP A 326 -19.61 -4.29 11.35
C ASP A 326 -18.90 -3.17 10.57
N LEU A 327 -17.59 -3.33 10.42
CA LEU A 327 -16.76 -2.55 9.54
C LEU A 327 -17.20 -2.76 8.09
N ARG A 328 -18.11 -3.69 7.78
CA ARG A 328 -18.66 -3.84 6.42
C ARG A 328 -19.54 -2.66 6.04
N GLU A 329 -20.22 -2.00 6.98
CA GLU A 329 -20.99 -0.80 6.66
C GLU A 329 -20.11 0.43 6.38
N GLU A 330 -18.92 0.52 6.99
CA GLU A 330 -17.98 1.65 6.75
C GLU A 330 -16.89 1.35 5.71
N MET A 331 -16.69 0.09 5.30
CA MET A 331 -15.66 -0.33 4.33
C MET A 331 -16.21 -0.77 2.96
N ASN A 332 -17.48 -0.49 2.65
CA ASN A 332 -18.01 -0.67 1.30
C ASN A 332 -17.26 0.23 0.31
N GLY A 333 -16.32 -0.36 -0.44
CA GLY A 333 -15.62 0.32 -1.54
C GLY A 333 -14.16 -0.07 -1.81
N PHE A 334 -13.55 -0.99 -1.04
CA PHE A 334 -12.12 -1.31 -1.23
C PHE A 334 -11.92 -2.70 -1.85
N VAL A 335 -11.63 -2.72 -3.16
CA VAL A 335 -11.08 -3.89 -3.86
C VAL A 335 -9.58 -3.68 -4.00
N TRP A 336 -8.78 -4.60 -3.47
CA TRP A 336 -7.33 -4.60 -3.65
C TRP A 336 -6.98 -5.39 -4.91
N VAL A 337 -6.39 -4.72 -5.92
CA VAL A 337 -5.82 -5.39 -7.09
C VAL A 337 -4.36 -4.98 -7.24
N ALA A 338 -3.45 -5.89 -6.90
CA ALA A 338 -2.04 -5.77 -7.26
C ALA A 338 -1.84 -6.31 -8.68
N SER A 339 -1.38 -5.48 -9.62
CA SER A 339 -1.08 -5.90 -10.99
C SER A 339 0.43 -5.97 -11.20
N ALA A 340 0.99 -7.18 -11.16
CA ALA A 340 2.31 -7.47 -11.70
C ALA A 340 2.20 -7.73 -13.21
N GLY A 341 2.13 -6.68 -14.02
CA GLY A 341 2.31 -6.75 -15.48
C GLY A 341 1.36 -7.64 -16.31
N MET A 342 0.44 -8.40 -15.73
CA MET A 342 -0.51 -9.27 -16.44
C MET A 342 -1.80 -9.47 -15.63
N GLY A 343 -2.95 -9.18 -16.25
CA GLY A 343 -4.23 -9.76 -15.87
C GLY A 343 -5.10 -8.99 -14.87
N ARG A 344 -6.39 -8.89 -15.20
CA ARG A 344 -7.47 -8.24 -14.44
C ARG A 344 -8.02 -9.22 -13.40
N TRP A 345 -8.20 -8.76 -12.16
CA TRP A 345 -9.06 -9.42 -11.16
C TRP A 345 -10.21 -8.45 -10.88
N LEU A 346 -11.40 -8.74 -11.39
CA LEU A 346 -12.60 -7.91 -11.17
C LEU A 346 -13.47 -8.59 -10.11
N PHE A 347 -13.74 -7.90 -9.01
CA PHE A 347 -14.83 -8.27 -8.10
C PHE A 347 -15.94 -7.25 -8.27
N GLN A 348 -17.09 -7.69 -8.80
CA GLN A 348 -18.34 -6.94 -8.67
C GLN A 348 -18.97 -7.28 -7.32
N PRO A 349 -19.45 -6.32 -6.53
CA PRO A 349 -20.28 -6.60 -5.37
C PRO A 349 -21.63 -7.19 -5.83
N LEU A 350 -22.11 -8.21 -5.12
CA LEU A 350 -23.52 -8.61 -5.11
C LEU A 350 -24.33 -7.60 -4.28
#